data_AF-A0A286NVN4-F1
#
_entry.id   AF-A0A286NVN4-F1
#
_cell.length_a   1.000
_cell.length_b   1.000
_cell.length_c   1.000
_cell.angle_alpha   90.00
_cell.angle_beta   90.00
_cell.angle_gamma   90.00
#
_symmetry.space_group_name_H-M   'P 1'
#
loop_
_entity.id
_entity.type
_entity.pdbx_description
1 polymer ?
#
loop_
_entity_poly.entity_id
_entity_poly.type
_entity_poly.pdbx_seq_one_letter_code
_entity_poly.pdbx_strand_id
1 'polypeptide(L)'
;MAFNIDRFRKERVYRCSGPISELRDDLERLRLLDMDVERSRKNWRQAALLCLAATFVLFVYGLTLDEGPEDALATRLTLWTGLVLLAGTVGCLIVYLRFRRLDLENRRYTLVSQVLHRLRRDIGPDAPVKLVVDLTPVDSSEKGLGKYKTSTGWNAEDFSDPWLTLQTRLLDGTHVRIAAVQRLRKRSRTRRSISGKYKTKYRKDSWALFAVQLRVKAERYPDLARMEPETRGAMRLPGGVVVDKLQVGEDRMALRTLVEREWDAGPNIQNNAVDGAKSVVMMLLSLYHVLHYSKELGNQAKAS
;
A
#
# COMPACT_ATOMS: atom_id res chain seq x y z
N MET A 1 7.33 -22.96 -3.24
CA MET A 1 6.89 -23.23 -1.84
C MET A 1 5.40 -22.91 -1.80
N ALA A 2 4.54 -23.82 -1.33
CA ALA A 2 3.10 -23.57 -1.32
C ALA A 2 2.74 -22.40 -0.39
N PHE A 3 1.94 -21.45 -0.88
CA PHE A 3 1.40 -20.34 -0.11
C PHE A 3 0.54 -20.83 1.06
N ASN A 4 0.98 -20.54 2.30
CA ASN A 4 0.27 -20.92 3.51
C ASN A 4 -0.58 -19.75 4.05
N ILE A 5 -1.89 -19.89 3.89
CA ILE A 5 -2.88 -18.86 4.25
C ILE A 5 -2.92 -18.60 5.76
N ASP A 6 -2.78 -19.64 6.59
CA ASP A 6 -2.89 -19.50 8.05
C ASP A 6 -1.71 -18.72 8.64
N ARG A 7 -0.51 -18.97 8.11
CA ARG A 7 0.66 -18.18 8.44
C ARG A 7 0.49 -16.73 7.98
N PHE A 8 0.02 -16.54 6.75
CA PHE A 8 -0.19 -15.21 6.18
C PHE A 8 -1.22 -14.39 6.97
N ARG A 9 -2.31 -15.00 7.46
CA ARG A 9 -3.31 -14.30 8.29
C ARG A 9 -2.74 -13.72 9.59
N LYS A 10 -1.72 -14.37 10.15
CA LYS A 10 -1.03 -13.91 11.37
C LYS A 10 0.03 -12.87 11.06
N GLU A 11 0.94 -13.17 10.15
CA GLU A 11 2.10 -12.31 9.85
C GLU A 11 1.74 -11.12 8.94
N ARG A 12 0.79 -11.29 8.02
CA ARG A 12 0.47 -10.38 6.91
C ARG A 12 1.67 -10.00 6.03
N VAL A 13 2.70 -10.83 6.05
CA VAL A 13 3.86 -10.70 5.19
C VAL A 13 3.84 -11.87 4.22
N TYR A 14 3.80 -11.55 2.94
CA TYR A 14 3.98 -12.51 1.87
C TYR A 14 5.45 -12.61 1.50
N ARG A 15 5.99 -13.84 1.47
CA ARG A 15 7.38 -14.13 1.09
C ARG A 15 7.38 -15.33 0.16
N CYS A 16 7.93 -15.17 -1.05
CA CYS A 16 8.07 -16.25 -2.00
C CYS A 16 9.36 -16.11 -2.81
N SER A 17 9.90 -17.25 -3.25
CA SER A 17 11.01 -17.34 -4.18
C SER A 17 10.69 -18.46 -5.16
N GLY A 18 10.43 -18.11 -6.42
CA GLY A 18 9.93 -19.05 -7.41
C GLY A 18 9.74 -18.41 -8.79
N PRO A 19 9.24 -19.17 -9.78
CA PRO A 19 8.95 -18.66 -11.11
C PRO A 19 7.78 -17.66 -11.08
N ILE A 20 7.70 -16.81 -12.11
CA ILE A 20 6.67 -15.76 -12.19
C ILE A 20 5.24 -16.31 -12.16
N SER A 21 5.01 -17.48 -12.75
CA SER A 21 3.69 -18.14 -12.75
C SER A 21 3.19 -18.38 -11.32
N GLU A 22 3.99 -19.03 -10.47
CA GLU A 22 3.66 -19.28 -9.07
C GLU A 22 3.39 -17.97 -8.31
N LEU A 23 4.24 -16.96 -8.49
CA LEU A 23 4.07 -15.67 -7.80
C LEU A 23 2.77 -14.97 -8.22
N ARG A 24 2.38 -15.06 -9.49
CA ARG A 24 1.13 -14.45 -9.99
C ARG A 24 -0.08 -15.17 -9.45
N ASP A 25 -0.06 -16.49 -9.39
CA ASP A 25 -1.15 -17.29 -8.83
C ASP A 25 -1.34 -17.00 -7.34
N ASP A 26 -0.24 -16.86 -6.59
CA ASP A 26 -0.29 -16.49 -5.18
C ASP A 26 -0.78 -15.05 -4.95
N LEU A 27 -0.38 -14.09 -5.79
CA LEU A 27 -0.91 -12.72 -5.74
C LEU A 27 -2.40 -12.66 -6.09
N GLU A 28 -2.86 -13.52 -7.00
CA GLU A 28 -4.28 -13.64 -7.34
C GLU A 28 -5.07 -14.24 -6.18
N ARG A 29 -4.54 -15.26 -5.49
CA ARG A 29 -5.13 -15.80 -4.26
C ARG A 29 -5.22 -14.75 -3.16
N LEU A 30 -4.20 -13.90 -3.00
CA LEU A 30 -4.23 -12.77 -2.07
C LEU A 30 -5.33 -11.77 -2.43
N ARG A 31 -5.48 -11.45 -3.73
CA ARG A 31 -6.54 -10.57 -4.22
C ARG A 31 -7.93 -11.14 -3.94
N LEU A 32 -8.14 -12.43 -4.18
CA LEU A 32 -9.42 -13.09 -3.92
C LEU A 32 -9.75 -13.11 -2.42
N LEU A 33 -8.77 -13.42 -1.57
CA LEU A 33 -8.93 -13.40 -0.11
C LEU A 33 -9.34 -12.01 0.39
N ASP A 34 -8.69 -10.96 -0.12
CA ASP A 34 -9.01 -9.58 0.26
C ASP A 34 -10.41 -9.17 -0.22
N MET A 35 -10.78 -9.51 -1.47
CA MET A 35 -12.12 -9.26 -2.00
C MET A 35 -13.22 -9.92 -1.15
N ASP A 36 -13.00 -11.13 -0.64
CA ASP A 36 -13.95 -11.82 0.24
C ASP A 36 -14.08 -11.14 1.60
N VAL A 37 -12.97 -10.64 2.15
CA VAL A 37 -12.96 -9.84 3.40
C VAL A 37 -13.69 -8.51 3.18
N GLU A 38 -13.44 -7.81 2.08
CA GLU A 38 -14.11 -6.55 1.74
C GLU A 38 -15.62 -6.74 1.55
N ARG A 39 -16.03 -7.79 0.84
CA ARG A 39 -17.44 -8.12 0.62
C ARG A 39 -18.14 -8.43 1.94
N SER A 40 -17.52 -9.29 2.76
CA SER A 40 -18.03 -9.61 4.09
C SER A 40 -18.19 -8.36 4.94
N ARG A 41 -17.17 -7.48 4.95
CA ARG A 41 -17.22 -6.20 5.67
C ARG A 41 -18.36 -5.30 5.19
N LYS A 42 -18.58 -5.19 3.88
CA LYS A 42 -19.68 -4.39 3.30
C LYS A 42 -21.04 -4.95 3.73
N ASN A 43 -21.23 -6.26 3.65
CA ASN A 43 -22.47 -6.92 4.05
C ASN A 43 -22.76 -6.72 5.56
N TRP A 44 -21.76 -6.91 6.43
CA TRP A 44 -21.93 -6.70 7.88
C TRP A 44 -22.17 -5.23 8.24
N ARG A 45 -21.58 -4.29 7.50
CA ARG A 45 -21.88 -2.86 7.65
C ARG A 45 -23.33 -2.56 7.27
N GLN A 46 -23.81 -3.10 6.16
CA GLN A 46 -25.21 -2.93 5.74
C GLN A 46 -26.18 -3.57 6.74
N ALA A 47 -25.88 -4.79 7.21
CA ALA A 47 -26.67 -5.46 8.23
C ALA A 47 -26.75 -4.65 9.54
N ALA A 48 -25.62 -4.09 10.01
CA ALA A 48 -25.59 -3.22 11.18
C ALA A 48 -26.45 -1.95 10.98
N LEU A 49 -26.39 -1.33 9.80
CA LEU A 49 -27.20 -0.15 9.48
C LEU A 49 -28.70 -0.48 9.43
N LEU A 50 -29.08 -1.62 8.86
CA LEU A 50 -30.47 -2.07 8.81
C LEU A 50 -31.01 -2.38 10.21
N CYS A 51 -30.24 -3.07 11.06
CA CYS A 51 -30.64 -3.35 12.44
C CYS A 51 -30.80 -2.06 13.25
N LEU A 52 -29.89 -1.10 13.07
CA LEU A 52 -29.97 0.20 13.73
C LEU A 52 -31.19 1.01 13.26
N ALA A 53 -31.50 1.00 11.97
CA ALA A 53 -32.69 1.63 11.41
C ALA A 53 -33.98 0.99 11.95
N ALA A 54 -34.04 -0.35 12.01
CA ALA A 54 -35.19 -1.07 12.57
C ALA A 54 -35.39 -0.76 14.06
N THR A 55 -34.29 -0.70 14.82
CA THR A 55 -34.31 -0.29 16.24
C THR A 55 -34.86 1.13 16.40
N PHE A 56 -34.45 2.06 15.53
CA PHE A 56 -34.92 3.44 15.55
C PHE A 56 -36.41 3.54 15.20
N VAL A 57 -36.89 2.80 14.20
CA VAL A 57 -38.32 2.77 13.84
C VAL A 57 -39.16 2.23 14.98
N LEU A 58 -38.73 1.14 15.64
CA LEU A 58 -39.44 0.61 16.81
C LEU A 58 -39.43 1.56 17.99
N PHE A 59 -38.33 2.30 18.19
CA PHE A 59 -38.25 3.32 19.22
C PHE A 59 -39.25 4.45 18.96
N VAL A 60 -39.33 4.96 17.73
CA VAL A 60 -40.31 6.00 17.34
C VAL A 60 -41.75 5.46 17.46
N TYR A 61 -42.01 4.23 17.02
CA TYR A 61 -43.31 3.60 17.17
C TYR A 61 -43.71 3.45 18.64
N GLY A 62 -42.78 3.04 19.50
CA GLY A 62 -42.99 2.98 20.95
C GLY A 62 -43.38 4.31 21.59
N LEU A 63 -42.89 5.45 21.06
CA LEU A 63 -43.28 6.79 21.52
C LEU A 63 -44.70 7.21 21.09
N THR A 64 -45.29 6.52 20.10
CA THR A 64 -46.64 6.81 19.61
C THR A 64 -47.75 5.98 20.24
N LEU A 65 -47.38 4.99 21.07
CA LEU A 65 -48.34 4.17 21.81
C LEU A 65 -48.83 4.97 23.03
N ASP A 66 -50.15 5.11 23.16
CA ASP A 66 -50.79 5.79 24.29
C ASP A 66 -50.80 4.87 25.53
N GLU A 67 -50.64 5.42 26.74
CA GLU A 67 -50.47 4.64 27.98
C GLU A 67 -51.81 4.09 28.52
N GLY A 68 -52.50 3.27 27.72
CA GLY A 68 -53.65 2.49 28.16
C GLY A 68 -53.26 1.23 28.96
N PRO A 69 -54.06 0.80 29.96
CA PRO A 69 -53.78 -0.42 30.73
C PRO A 69 -53.83 -1.71 29.89
N GLU A 70 -54.51 -1.71 28.74
CA GLU A 70 -54.53 -2.83 27.79
C GLU A 70 -53.26 -2.89 26.91
N ASP A 71 -52.49 -1.80 26.82
CA ASP A 71 -51.29 -1.67 25.99
C ASP A 71 -49.98 -2.05 26.72
N ALA A 72 -50.08 -2.47 27.99
CA ALA A 72 -48.94 -2.86 28.83
C ALA A 72 -48.19 -4.09 28.29
N LEU A 73 -48.87 -4.99 27.57
CA LEU A 73 -48.22 -6.14 26.92
C LEU A 73 -47.53 -5.73 25.62
N ALA A 74 -48.16 -4.86 24.82
CA ALA A 74 -47.60 -4.36 23.57
C ALA A 74 -46.32 -3.55 23.80
N THR A 75 -46.31 -2.66 24.79
CA THR A 75 -45.12 -1.89 25.21
C THR A 75 -43.98 -2.77 25.71
N ARG A 76 -44.27 -3.85 26.45
CA ARG A 76 -43.23 -4.82 26.86
C ARG A 76 -42.63 -5.56 25.66
N LEU A 77 -43.47 -5.99 24.72
CA LEU A 77 -43.00 -6.69 23.51
C LEU A 77 -42.16 -5.79 22.59
N THR A 78 -42.54 -4.52 22.42
CA THR A 78 -41.75 -3.56 21.63
C THR A 78 -40.40 -3.27 22.29
N LEU A 79 -40.34 -3.14 23.61
CA LEU A 79 -39.09 -2.97 24.35
C LEU A 79 -38.16 -4.18 24.23
N TRP A 80 -38.67 -5.40 24.39
CA TRP A 80 -37.88 -6.63 24.20
C TRP A 80 -37.37 -6.77 22.77
N THR A 81 -38.22 -6.50 21.78
CA THR A 81 -37.83 -6.55 20.36
C THR A 81 -36.75 -5.50 20.05
N GLY A 82 -36.89 -4.29 20.59
CA GLY A 82 -35.88 -3.24 20.49
C GLY A 82 -34.54 -3.63 21.12
N LEU A 83 -34.57 -4.27 22.30
CA LEU A 83 -33.36 -4.75 22.99
C LEU A 83 -32.64 -5.84 22.18
N VAL A 84 -33.38 -6.80 21.62
CA VAL A 84 -32.82 -7.86 20.76
C VAL A 84 -32.17 -7.28 19.51
N LEU A 85 -32.80 -6.30 18.86
CA LEU A 85 -32.25 -5.64 17.68
C LEU A 85 -31.02 -4.78 18.01
N LEU A 86 -31.00 -4.14 19.18
CA LEU A 86 -29.84 -3.40 19.66
C LEU A 86 -28.65 -4.35 19.92
N ALA A 87 -28.90 -5.49 20.57
CA ALA A 87 -27.89 -6.53 20.76
C ALA A 87 -27.39 -7.08 19.41
N GLY A 88 -28.28 -7.30 18.45
CA GLY A 88 -27.94 -7.69 17.07
C GLY A 88 -27.06 -6.65 16.37
N THR A 89 -27.36 -5.36 16.53
CA THR A 89 -26.55 -4.25 15.99
C THR A 89 -25.13 -4.25 16.57
N VAL A 90 -25.01 -4.45 17.88
CA VAL A 90 -23.70 -4.57 18.54
C VAL A 90 -22.94 -5.80 18.03
N GLY A 91 -23.60 -6.94 17.88
CA GLY A 91 -23.00 -8.16 17.31
C GLY A 91 -22.48 -7.94 15.89
N CYS A 92 -23.29 -7.36 15.00
CA CYS A 92 -22.90 -6.99 13.65
C CYS A 92 -21.73 -6.01 13.63
N LEU A 93 -21.70 -5.03 14.55
CA LEU A 93 -20.62 -4.06 14.67
C LEU A 93 -19.30 -4.72 15.12
N ILE A 94 -19.34 -5.66 16.07
CA ILE A 94 -18.17 -6.43 16.49
C ILE A 94 -17.59 -7.22 15.32
N VAL A 95 -18.44 -7.91 14.55
CA VAL A 95 -18.02 -8.67 13.37
C VAL A 95 -17.46 -7.74 12.28
N TYR A 96 -18.11 -6.61 12.03
CA TYR A 96 -17.60 -5.57 11.14
C TYR A 96 -16.21 -5.07 11.56
N LEU A 97 -16.00 -4.78 12.84
CA LEU A 97 -14.71 -4.34 13.36
C LEU A 97 -13.64 -5.43 13.24
N ARG A 98 -14.02 -6.72 13.39
CA ARG A 98 -13.12 -7.85 13.18
C ARG A 98 -12.68 -7.95 11.72
N PHE A 99 -13.59 -7.86 10.76
CA PHE A 99 -13.25 -7.87 9.32
C PHE A 99 -12.48 -6.62 8.90
N ARG A 100 -12.79 -5.45 9.47
CA ARG A 100 -12.03 -4.21 9.23
C ARG A 100 -10.56 -4.36 9.63
N ARG A 101 -10.25 -5.14 10.66
CA ARG A 101 -8.86 -5.43 11.03
C ARG A 101 -8.17 -6.33 10.01
N LEU A 102 -8.89 -7.18 9.28
CA LEU A 102 -8.33 -8.13 8.31
C LEU A 102 -8.16 -7.54 6.90
N ASP A 103 -8.77 -6.38 6.64
CA ASP A 103 -8.65 -5.61 5.39
C ASP A 103 -7.18 -5.34 5.05
N LEU A 104 -6.76 -5.70 3.84
CA LEU A 104 -5.40 -5.48 3.36
C LEU A 104 -5.36 -4.17 2.54
N GLU A 105 -4.15 -3.70 2.25
CA GLU A 105 -3.98 -2.49 1.46
C GLU A 105 -3.84 -2.83 -0.03
N ASN A 106 -4.93 -2.64 -0.79
CA ASN A 106 -5.09 -3.13 -2.17
C ASN A 106 -4.00 -2.66 -3.12
N ARG A 107 -3.58 -1.40 -2.99
CA ARG A 107 -2.53 -0.79 -3.82
C ARG A 107 -1.20 -1.53 -3.75
N ARG A 108 -0.86 -2.21 -2.63
CA ARG A 108 0.43 -2.88 -2.45
C ARG A 108 0.56 -4.11 -3.35
N TYR A 109 -0.35 -5.08 -3.22
CA TYR A 109 -0.28 -6.29 -4.04
C TYR A 109 -0.65 -6.01 -5.50
N THR A 110 -1.48 -4.99 -5.77
CA THR A 110 -1.82 -4.59 -7.14
C THR A 110 -0.61 -3.99 -7.87
N LEU A 111 0.20 -3.16 -7.20
CA LEU A 111 1.45 -2.64 -7.76
C LEU A 111 2.37 -3.78 -8.17
N VAL A 112 2.55 -4.76 -7.28
CA VAL A 112 3.43 -5.91 -7.54
C VAL A 112 2.92 -6.73 -8.72
N SER A 113 1.61 -7.01 -8.77
CA SER A 113 0.98 -7.76 -9.85
C SER A 113 1.19 -7.06 -11.20
N GLN A 114 0.99 -5.75 -11.28
CA GLN A 114 1.19 -4.97 -12.51
C GLN A 114 2.66 -4.88 -12.94
N VAL A 115 3.57 -4.69 -11.98
CA VAL A 115 5.01 -4.67 -12.26
C VAL A 115 5.48 -6.03 -12.79
N LEU A 116 5.09 -7.14 -12.13
CA LEU A 116 5.40 -8.49 -12.60
C LEU A 116 4.78 -8.78 -13.97
N HIS A 117 3.54 -8.35 -14.20
CA HIS A 117 2.89 -8.51 -15.50
C HIS A 117 3.66 -7.82 -16.63
N ARG A 118 4.18 -6.61 -16.38
CA ARG A 118 4.98 -5.86 -17.37
C ARG A 118 6.37 -6.46 -17.56
N LEU A 119 7.02 -6.94 -16.49
CA LEU A 119 8.37 -7.53 -16.55
C LEU A 119 8.39 -8.99 -16.99
N ARG A 120 7.24 -9.65 -17.15
CA ARG A 120 7.16 -11.10 -17.45
C ARG A 120 7.98 -11.52 -18.67
N ARG A 121 8.05 -10.66 -19.69
CA ARG A 121 8.75 -10.95 -20.93
C ARG A 121 10.27 -10.85 -20.75
N ASP A 122 10.72 -9.96 -19.87
CA ASP A 122 12.14 -9.66 -19.68
C ASP A 122 12.80 -10.61 -18.67
N ILE A 123 12.04 -11.18 -17.73
CA ILE A 123 12.55 -12.12 -16.72
C ILE A 123 12.71 -13.53 -17.30
N GLY A 124 11.80 -13.95 -18.19
CA GLY A 124 11.69 -15.34 -18.66
C GLY A 124 10.80 -16.20 -17.76
N PRO A 125 10.31 -17.35 -18.26
CA PRO A 125 9.30 -18.17 -17.56
C PRO A 125 9.86 -18.85 -16.30
N ASP A 126 11.10 -19.34 -16.35
CA ASP A 126 11.70 -20.18 -15.30
C ASP A 126 12.66 -19.41 -14.38
N ALA A 127 12.88 -18.12 -14.62
CA ALA A 127 13.81 -17.33 -13.83
C ALA A 127 13.23 -17.09 -12.42
N PRO A 128 14.03 -17.34 -11.36
CA PRO A 128 13.54 -17.21 -9.99
C PRO A 128 13.37 -15.73 -9.62
N VAL A 129 12.17 -15.41 -9.14
CA VAL A 129 11.83 -14.10 -8.57
C VAL A 129 11.69 -14.26 -7.06
N LYS A 130 12.46 -13.47 -6.31
CA LYS A 130 12.34 -13.37 -4.86
C LYS A 130 11.50 -12.14 -4.52
N LEU A 131 10.34 -12.37 -3.91
CA LEU A 131 9.36 -11.36 -3.58
C LEU A 131 9.04 -11.36 -2.08
N VAL A 132 9.06 -10.18 -1.49
CA VAL A 132 8.61 -9.90 -0.13
C VAL A 132 7.64 -8.72 -0.18
N VAL A 133 6.42 -8.93 0.30
CA VAL A 133 5.38 -7.90 0.42
C VAL A 133 4.85 -7.91 1.84
N ASP A 134 5.09 -6.84 2.59
CA ASP A 134 4.48 -6.61 3.89
C ASP A 134 3.16 -5.84 3.71
N LEU A 135 2.08 -6.40 4.24
CA LEU A 135 0.73 -5.84 4.18
C LEU A 135 0.23 -5.40 5.57
N THR A 136 1.10 -5.37 6.58
CA THR A 136 0.78 -4.79 7.89
C THR A 136 0.64 -3.26 7.80
N PRO A 137 -0.20 -2.64 8.66
CA PRO A 137 -0.41 -1.19 8.66
C PRO A 137 0.90 -0.40 8.81
N VAL A 138 1.00 0.73 8.11
CA VAL A 138 2.19 1.62 8.13
C VAL A 138 2.48 2.13 9.55
N ASP A 139 1.44 2.27 10.37
CA ASP A 139 1.50 2.80 11.73
C ASP A 139 1.60 1.73 12.82
N SER A 140 1.99 0.50 12.47
CA SER A 140 2.33 -0.52 13.46
C SER A 140 3.51 -0.06 14.33
N SER A 141 3.49 -0.41 15.62
CA SER A 141 4.53 0.01 16.59
C SER A 141 5.94 -0.42 16.19
N GLU A 142 6.09 -1.57 15.53
CA GLU A 142 7.38 -2.11 15.05
C GLU A 142 8.04 -1.25 13.97
N LYS A 143 7.27 -0.40 13.29
CA LYS A 143 7.71 0.48 12.20
C LYS A 143 7.95 1.92 12.66
N GLY A 144 7.76 2.19 13.95
CA GLY A 144 7.95 3.50 14.56
C GLY A 144 9.43 3.88 14.64
N LEU A 145 9.75 5.09 14.19
CA LEU A 145 11.11 5.67 14.29
C LEU A 145 11.30 6.49 15.57
N GLY A 146 10.22 6.68 16.34
CA GLY A 146 10.23 7.41 17.61
C GLY A 146 9.20 8.53 17.68
N LYS A 147 9.01 9.02 18.90
CA LYS A 147 8.11 10.14 19.24
C LYS A 147 8.96 11.34 19.65
N TYR A 148 8.63 12.52 19.15
CA TYR A 148 9.36 13.75 19.45
C TYR A 148 8.44 14.97 19.45
N LYS A 149 8.90 16.07 20.04
CA LYS A 149 8.18 17.34 20.04
C LYS A 149 8.77 18.28 19.00
N THR A 150 7.96 18.84 18.12
CA THR A 150 8.43 19.83 17.15
C THR A 150 8.69 21.17 17.84
N SER A 151 9.54 22.01 17.25
CA SER A 151 9.78 23.39 17.71
C SER A 151 8.49 24.21 17.83
N THR A 152 7.50 23.92 16.97
CA THR A 152 6.17 24.55 16.98
C THR A 152 5.21 24.00 18.04
N GLY A 153 5.65 23.03 18.86
CA GLY A 153 4.91 22.43 19.97
C GLY A 153 3.89 21.37 19.58
N TRP A 154 4.09 20.68 18.45
CA TRP A 154 3.32 19.48 18.10
C TRP A 154 4.03 18.23 18.64
N ASN A 155 3.26 17.24 19.07
CA ASN A 155 3.76 15.89 19.30
C ASN A 155 3.77 15.17 17.95
N ALA A 156 4.94 14.73 17.51
CA ALA A 156 5.14 14.04 16.25
C ALA A 156 5.58 12.59 16.48
N GLU A 157 5.16 11.71 15.59
CA GLU A 157 5.55 10.32 15.53
C GLU A 157 5.78 9.95 14.07
N ASP A 158 7.00 9.50 13.76
CA ASP A 158 7.42 9.15 12.41
C ASP A 158 7.48 7.62 12.26
N PHE A 159 7.09 7.13 11.09
CA PHE A 159 7.07 5.71 10.75
C PHE A 159 7.78 5.47 9.42
N SER A 160 8.46 4.33 9.31
CA SER A 160 9.06 3.85 8.07
C SER A 160 8.68 2.40 7.82
N ASP A 161 7.96 2.18 6.72
CA ASP A 161 7.45 0.88 6.34
C ASP A 161 8.10 0.40 5.04
N PRO A 162 9.23 -0.36 5.11
CA PRO A 162 9.83 -1.00 3.94
C PRO A 162 8.98 -2.20 3.52
N TRP A 163 7.92 -1.93 2.76
CA TRP A 163 6.88 -2.93 2.52
C TRP A 163 7.11 -3.81 1.29
N LEU A 164 7.98 -3.41 0.35
CA LEU A 164 8.24 -4.19 -0.86
C LEU A 164 9.73 -4.45 -1.05
N THR A 165 10.07 -5.70 -1.37
CA THR A 165 11.32 -6.04 -2.04
C THR A 165 11.05 -7.11 -3.09
N LEU A 166 11.37 -6.82 -4.34
CA LEU A 166 11.34 -7.73 -5.47
C LEU A 166 12.76 -7.81 -6.05
N GLN A 167 13.28 -9.02 -6.18
CA GLN A 167 14.59 -9.29 -6.77
C GLN A 167 14.43 -10.33 -7.87
N THR A 168 15.03 -10.07 -9.02
CA THR A 168 14.99 -10.99 -10.16
C THR A 168 16.22 -10.81 -11.04
N ARG A 169 16.45 -11.76 -11.94
CA ARG A 169 17.41 -11.67 -13.02
C ARG A 169 16.66 -11.63 -14.34
N LEU A 170 17.01 -10.66 -15.19
CA LEU A 170 16.46 -10.54 -16.53
C LEU A 170 17.26 -11.41 -17.52
N LEU A 171 16.67 -11.65 -18.70
CA LEU A 171 17.23 -12.50 -19.77
C LEU A 171 18.57 -11.97 -20.29
N ASP A 172 18.80 -10.67 -20.22
CA ASP A 172 20.07 -10.02 -20.56
C ASP A 172 21.20 -10.30 -19.55
N GLY A 173 20.87 -10.89 -18.40
CA GLY A 173 21.76 -11.17 -17.28
C GLY A 173 21.77 -10.09 -16.19
N THR A 174 21.01 -9.01 -16.35
CA THR A 174 20.92 -7.90 -15.40
C THR A 174 20.17 -8.32 -14.15
N HIS A 175 20.73 -8.03 -12.98
CA HIS A 175 20.02 -8.24 -11.73
C HIS A 175 19.22 -6.99 -11.40
N VAL A 176 17.92 -7.17 -11.20
CA VAL A 176 17.00 -6.09 -10.87
C VAL A 176 16.56 -6.24 -9.42
N ARG A 177 16.61 -5.14 -8.67
CA ARG A 177 15.98 -5.03 -7.37
C ARG A 177 15.03 -3.84 -7.35
N ILE A 178 13.78 -4.10 -7.05
CA ILE A 178 12.75 -3.09 -6.82
C ILE A 178 12.40 -3.11 -5.33
N ALA A 179 12.37 -1.94 -4.71
CA ALA A 179 11.95 -1.78 -3.33
C ALA A 179 11.00 -0.60 -3.20
N ALA A 180 10.10 -0.67 -2.22
CA ALA A 180 9.23 0.44 -1.89
C ALA A 180 9.19 0.63 -0.38
N VAL A 181 9.22 1.89 0.04
CA VAL A 181 9.12 2.31 1.44
C VAL A 181 8.00 3.33 1.57
N GLN A 182 7.04 3.08 2.44
CA GLN A 182 6.03 4.06 2.82
C GLN A 182 6.50 4.79 4.07
N ARG A 183 6.51 6.12 4.03
CA ARG A 183 6.77 6.96 5.20
C ARG A 183 5.47 7.60 5.64
N LEU A 184 5.31 7.72 6.94
CA LEU A 184 4.14 8.31 7.57
C LEU A 184 4.58 9.15 8.75
N ARG A 185 4.10 10.39 8.81
CA ARG A 185 4.26 11.29 9.94
C ARG A 185 2.90 11.62 10.52
N LYS A 186 2.69 11.28 11.79
CA LYS A 186 1.52 11.69 12.56
C LYS A 186 1.89 12.83 13.48
N ARG A 187 1.11 13.90 13.49
CA ARG A 187 1.30 15.05 14.38
C ARG A 187 0.02 15.33 15.14
N SER A 188 0.10 15.50 16.46
CA SER A 188 -1.02 15.89 17.30
C SER A 188 -0.67 17.08 18.18
N ARG A 189 -1.66 17.92 18.46
CA ARG A 189 -1.48 19.07 19.35
C ARG A 189 -2.76 19.35 20.11
N THR A 190 -2.68 19.29 21.43
CA THR A 190 -3.77 19.68 22.32
C THR A 190 -3.54 21.09 22.83
N ARG A 191 -4.55 21.95 22.73
CA ARG A 191 -4.55 23.32 23.26
C ARG A 191 -5.89 23.61 23.91
N ARG A 192 -5.88 24.41 24.98
CA ARG A 192 -7.10 24.96 25.58
C ARG A 192 -7.63 26.09 24.69
N SER A 193 -8.93 26.10 24.41
CA SER A 193 -9.61 27.20 23.72
C SER A 193 -9.94 28.33 24.69
N ILE A 194 -10.30 29.50 24.13
CA ILE A 194 -10.72 30.69 24.90
C ILE A 194 -11.91 30.35 25.82
N SER A 195 -12.84 29.49 25.36
CA SER A 195 -13.97 28.98 26.16
C SER A 195 -13.59 27.94 27.22
N GLY A 196 -12.30 27.74 27.51
CA GLY A 196 -11.81 26.81 28.53
C GLY A 196 -11.77 25.33 28.13
N LYS A 197 -12.39 24.92 27.02
CA LYS A 197 -12.41 23.52 26.52
C LYS A 197 -11.08 23.10 25.91
N TYR A 198 -10.69 21.84 26.04
CA TYR A 198 -9.52 21.28 25.35
C TYR A 198 -9.86 20.89 23.91
N LYS A 199 -9.01 21.27 22.96
CA LYS A 199 -9.11 20.88 21.56
C LYS A 199 -7.82 20.22 21.10
N THR A 200 -7.93 19.03 20.52
CA THR A 200 -6.80 18.33 19.89
C THR A 200 -6.91 18.44 18.38
N LYS A 201 -5.83 18.90 17.74
CA LYS A 201 -5.69 18.90 16.28
C LYS A 201 -4.77 17.76 15.88
N TYR A 202 -5.10 17.08 14.80
CA TYR A 202 -4.30 16.00 14.21
C TYR A 202 -3.90 16.39 12.78
N ARG A 203 -2.69 16.01 12.37
CA ARG A 203 -2.19 16.09 11.00
C ARG A 203 -1.51 14.78 10.65
N LYS A 204 -1.66 14.36 9.39
CA LYS A 204 -1.08 13.13 8.85
C LYS A 204 -0.45 13.48 7.52
N ASP A 205 0.85 13.25 7.39
CA ASP A 205 1.58 13.41 6.14
C ASP A 205 2.14 12.04 5.74
N SER A 206 1.99 11.66 4.47
CA SER A 206 2.37 10.34 3.98
C SER A 206 3.02 10.48 2.61
N TRP A 207 4.14 9.83 2.39
CA TRP A 207 4.84 9.83 1.11
C TRP A 207 5.49 8.48 0.85
N ALA A 208 5.63 8.12 -0.41
CA ALA A 208 6.20 6.86 -0.83
C ALA A 208 7.57 7.07 -1.47
N LEU A 209 8.48 6.15 -1.22
CA LEU A 209 9.77 6.06 -1.87
C LEU A 209 9.80 4.78 -2.70
N PHE A 210 9.94 4.92 -4.02
CA PHE A 210 10.20 3.79 -4.90
C PHE A 210 11.69 3.75 -5.23
N ALA A 211 12.31 2.58 -5.17
CA ALA A 211 13.70 2.39 -5.50
C ALA A 211 13.85 1.26 -6.52
N VAL A 212 14.57 1.53 -7.61
CA VAL A 212 14.96 0.55 -8.61
C VAL A 212 16.48 0.52 -8.66
N GLN A 213 17.05 -0.68 -8.58
CA GLN A 213 18.48 -0.91 -8.68
C GLN A 213 18.75 -1.94 -9.77
N LEU A 214 19.70 -1.64 -10.64
CA LEU A 214 20.21 -2.54 -11.66
C LEU A 214 21.65 -2.87 -11.32
N ARG A 215 22.02 -4.15 -11.41
CA ARG A 215 23.41 -4.60 -11.41
C ARG A 215 23.72 -5.29 -12.72
N VAL A 216 24.74 -4.77 -13.41
CA VAL A 216 25.17 -5.19 -14.74
C VAL A 216 26.60 -5.71 -14.70
N LYS A 217 27.01 -6.44 -15.73
CA LYS A 217 28.41 -6.83 -15.90
C LYS A 217 29.20 -5.63 -16.44
N ALA A 218 30.22 -5.18 -15.70
CA ALA A 218 31.04 -4.03 -16.06
C ALA A 218 31.71 -4.17 -17.45
N GLU A 219 32.11 -5.39 -17.83
CA GLU A 219 32.68 -5.69 -19.16
C GLU A 219 31.79 -5.25 -20.33
N ARG A 220 30.46 -5.24 -20.14
CA ARG A 220 29.50 -4.84 -21.17
C ARG A 220 29.30 -3.32 -21.22
N TYR A 221 29.66 -2.59 -20.16
CA TYR A 221 29.40 -1.16 -19.98
C TYR A 221 30.60 -0.44 -19.30
N PRO A 222 31.76 -0.34 -19.99
CA PRO A 222 32.99 0.16 -19.39
C PRO A 222 32.95 1.64 -18.97
N ASP A 223 32.09 2.46 -19.57
CA ASP A 223 32.00 3.91 -19.31
C ASP A 223 30.78 4.32 -18.47
N LEU A 224 30.08 3.36 -17.83
CA LEU A 224 28.82 3.62 -17.14
C LEU A 224 28.93 4.72 -16.08
N ALA A 225 29.99 4.70 -15.27
CA ALA A 225 30.21 5.66 -14.19
C ALA A 225 30.35 7.12 -14.67
N ARG A 226 30.79 7.34 -15.91
CA ARG A 226 30.99 8.68 -16.48
C ARG A 226 29.67 9.35 -16.88
N MET A 227 28.58 8.59 -16.93
CA MET A 227 27.30 9.04 -17.48
C MET A 227 26.35 9.65 -16.45
N GLU A 228 26.73 9.72 -15.18
CA GLU A 228 25.85 10.26 -14.12
C GLU A 228 25.26 11.65 -14.43
N PRO A 229 26.04 12.63 -14.94
CA PRO A 229 25.51 13.98 -15.23
C PRO A 229 24.44 13.97 -16.33
N GLU A 230 24.69 13.24 -17.42
CA GLU A 230 23.79 13.11 -18.56
C GLU A 230 22.54 12.28 -18.22
N THR A 231 22.73 11.27 -17.36
CA THR A 231 21.67 10.38 -16.88
C THR A 231 20.53 11.18 -16.28
N ARG A 232 20.84 12.16 -15.42
CA ARG A 232 19.80 12.97 -14.74
C ARG A 232 18.93 13.75 -15.72
N GLY A 233 19.52 14.30 -16.79
CA GLY A 233 18.79 15.04 -17.82
C GLY A 233 17.96 14.15 -18.74
N ALA A 234 18.39 12.91 -18.96
CA ALA A 234 17.71 11.95 -19.82
C ALA A 234 16.54 11.19 -19.13
N MET A 235 16.41 11.27 -17.80
CA MET A 235 15.37 10.51 -17.08
C MET A 235 13.97 11.00 -17.41
N ARG A 236 13.09 10.07 -17.80
CA ARG A 236 11.68 10.35 -18.03
C ARG A 236 10.85 9.73 -16.91
N LEU A 237 10.42 10.57 -15.97
CA LEU A 237 9.52 10.18 -14.88
C LEU A 237 8.12 10.75 -15.09
N PRO A 238 7.06 10.07 -14.63
CA PRO A 238 5.71 10.60 -14.73
C PRO A 238 5.53 11.81 -13.79
N GLY A 239 4.57 12.68 -14.11
CA GLY A 239 4.25 13.84 -13.29
C GLY A 239 3.89 13.45 -11.85
N GLY A 240 4.38 14.25 -10.88
CA GLY A 240 4.18 13.99 -9.45
C GLY A 240 5.20 13.03 -8.81
N VAL A 241 6.21 12.60 -9.57
CA VAL A 241 7.34 11.80 -9.07
C VAL A 241 8.62 12.62 -9.18
N VAL A 242 9.35 12.74 -8.06
CA VAL A 242 10.61 13.50 -8.00
C VAL A 242 11.77 12.53 -7.83
N VAL A 243 12.91 12.79 -8.47
CA VAL A 243 14.15 12.04 -8.20
C VAL A 243 14.67 12.45 -6.81
N ASP A 244 14.71 11.50 -5.89
CA ASP A 244 15.26 11.70 -4.55
C ASP A 244 16.76 11.35 -4.51
N LYS A 245 17.15 10.25 -5.16
CA LYS A 245 18.54 9.83 -5.26
C LYS A 245 18.80 9.13 -6.58
N LEU A 246 19.89 9.48 -7.25
CA LEU A 246 20.45 8.75 -8.38
C LEU A 246 21.89 8.37 -7.99
N GLN A 247 22.29 7.14 -8.30
CA GLN A 247 23.67 6.69 -8.18
C GLN A 247 24.01 5.86 -9.41
N VAL A 248 25.10 6.21 -10.08
CA VAL A 248 25.63 5.47 -11.22
C VAL A 248 27.06 5.08 -10.87
N GLY A 249 27.33 3.78 -10.82
CA GLY A 249 28.66 3.21 -10.61
C GLY A 249 29.08 2.37 -11.80
N GLU A 250 30.20 1.67 -11.67
CA GLU A 250 30.77 0.83 -12.74
C GLU A 250 29.88 -0.39 -13.06
N ASP A 251 29.38 -1.08 -12.04
CA ASP A 251 28.60 -2.31 -12.17
C ASP A 251 27.14 -2.17 -11.72
N ARG A 252 26.74 -0.99 -11.26
CA ARG A 252 25.46 -0.76 -10.58
C ARG A 252 24.88 0.60 -10.85
N MET A 253 23.55 0.65 -10.95
CA MET A 253 22.78 1.89 -10.96
C MET A 253 21.64 1.79 -9.97
N ALA A 254 21.38 2.88 -9.27
CA ALA A 254 20.27 2.97 -8.33
C ALA A 254 19.53 4.28 -8.54
N LEU A 255 18.21 4.18 -8.71
CA LEU A 255 17.29 5.30 -8.76
C LEU A 255 16.29 5.17 -7.63
N ARG A 256 16.19 6.19 -6.80
CA ARG A 256 15.15 6.36 -5.79
C ARG A 256 14.33 7.59 -6.12
N THR A 257 13.02 7.43 -6.11
CA THR A 257 12.07 8.52 -6.35
C THR A 257 11.18 8.73 -5.14
N LEU A 258 10.74 9.97 -4.97
CA LEU A 258 9.80 10.41 -3.96
C LEU A 258 8.45 10.73 -4.61
N VAL A 259 7.39 10.18 -4.02
CA VAL A 259 6.00 10.44 -4.36
C VAL A 259 5.32 11.03 -3.14
N GLU A 260 5.16 12.35 -3.12
CA GLU A 260 4.54 13.10 -2.01
C GLU A 260 3.01 13.08 -2.07
N ARG A 261 2.46 12.84 -3.27
CA ARG A 261 1.02 12.73 -3.49
C ARG A 261 0.53 11.32 -3.16
N GLU A 262 -0.78 11.19 -3.04
CA GLU A 262 -1.40 9.88 -2.96
C GLU A 262 -1.09 9.08 -4.23
N TRP A 263 -0.77 7.80 -4.05
CA TRP A 263 -0.43 6.90 -5.14
C TRP A 263 -1.34 5.67 -5.07
N ASP A 264 -1.62 5.13 -6.25
CA ASP A 264 -2.39 3.90 -6.42
C ASP A 264 -1.77 3.07 -7.54
N ALA A 265 -2.15 1.80 -7.61
CA ALA A 265 -1.83 0.89 -8.70
C ALA A 265 -3.09 0.16 -9.22
N GLY A 266 -4.29 0.54 -8.79
CA GLY A 266 -5.55 -0.01 -9.30
C GLY A 266 -5.81 0.27 -10.79
N PRO A 267 -6.75 -0.45 -11.42
CA PRO A 267 -7.20 -0.14 -12.79
C PRO A 267 -7.97 1.21 -12.86
N ASN A 268 -8.61 1.61 -11.75
CA ASN A 268 -9.32 2.88 -11.62
C ASN A 268 -8.53 3.85 -10.74
N ILE A 269 -7.43 4.37 -11.28
CA ILE A 269 -6.62 5.38 -10.59
C ILE A 269 -7.46 6.65 -10.49
N GLN A 270 -7.65 7.15 -9.28
CA GLN A 270 -8.33 8.44 -9.08
C GLN A 270 -7.56 9.54 -9.82
N ASN A 271 -8.25 10.50 -10.44
CA ASN A 271 -7.66 11.51 -11.33
C ASN A 271 -6.47 12.31 -10.77
N ASN A 272 -6.27 12.32 -9.45
CA ASN A 272 -5.19 13.05 -8.77
C ASN A 272 -4.08 12.14 -8.19
N ALA A 273 -4.25 10.81 -8.23
CA ALA A 273 -3.29 9.87 -7.68
C ALA A 273 -2.20 9.52 -8.72
N VAL A 274 -0.97 9.34 -8.23
CA VAL A 274 0.15 8.89 -9.08
C VAL A 274 0.05 7.39 -9.31
N ASP A 275 0.18 6.96 -10.57
CA ASP A 275 0.26 5.53 -10.94
C ASP A 275 1.62 4.95 -10.50
N GLY A 276 1.64 4.29 -9.34
CA GLY A 276 2.86 3.73 -8.77
C GLY A 276 3.50 2.65 -9.65
N ALA A 277 2.69 1.80 -10.31
CA ALA A 277 3.22 0.76 -11.18
C ALA A 277 3.87 1.36 -12.43
N LYS A 278 3.26 2.39 -13.02
CA LYS A 278 3.84 3.13 -14.15
C LYS A 278 5.11 3.85 -13.73
N SER A 279 5.14 4.47 -12.55
CA SER A 279 6.35 5.10 -12.00
C SER A 279 7.51 4.11 -11.92
N VAL A 280 7.30 2.94 -11.33
CA VAL A 280 8.34 1.90 -11.20
C VAL A 280 8.84 1.41 -12.56
N VAL A 281 7.95 1.21 -13.53
CA VAL A 281 8.36 0.76 -14.86
C VAL A 281 9.09 1.86 -15.63
N MET A 282 8.64 3.11 -15.54
CA MET A 282 9.34 4.25 -16.16
C MET A 282 10.71 4.50 -15.53
N MET A 283 10.86 4.26 -14.21
CA MET A 283 12.15 4.26 -13.52
C MET A 283 13.08 3.19 -14.11
N LEU A 284 12.59 1.96 -14.28
CA LEU A 284 13.36 0.86 -14.87
C LEU A 284 13.75 1.17 -16.33
N LEU A 285 12.80 1.63 -17.15
CA LEU A 285 13.05 2.04 -18.53
C LEU A 285 14.07 3.18 -18.64
N SER A 286 14.00 4.18 -17.74
CA SER A 286 14.96 5.28 -17.72
C SER A 286 16.37 4.79 -17.45
N LEU A 287 16.54 3.86 -16.49
CA LEU A 287 17.84 3.24 -16.24
C LEU A 287 18.30 2.38 -17.43
N TYR A 288 17.40 1.64 -18.07
CA TYR A 288 17.74 0.86 -19.27
C TYR A 288 18.15 1.72 -20.46
N HIS A 289 17.53 2.88 -20.63
CA HIS A 289 17.91 3.82 -21.68
C HIS A 289 19.35 4.31 -21.50
N VAL A 290 19.75 4.56 -20.26
CA VAL A 290 21.13 4.95 -19.90
C VAL A 290 22.11 3.82 -20.19
N LEU A 291 21.77 2.56 -19.88
CA LEU A 291 22.59 1.40 -20.26
C LEU A 291 22.76 1.30 -21.78
N HIS A 292 21.67 1.49 -22.53
CA HIS A 292 21.72 1.42 -23.99
C HIS A 292 22.66 2.49 -24.57
N TYR A 293 22.48 3.74 -24.12
CA TYR A 293 23.29 4.86 -24.57
C TYR A 293 24.78 4.67 -24.21
N SER A 294 25.08 4.14 -23.01
CA SER A 294 26.44 3.77 -22.60
C SER A 294 27.10 2.78 -23.58
N LYS A 295 26.34 1.78 -24.00
CA LYS A 295 26.82 0.74 -24.92
C LYS A 295 27.09 1.29 -26.31
N GLU A 296 26.24 2.20 -26.80
CA GLU A 296 26.42 2.84 -28.11
C GLU A 296 27.69 3.69 -28.16
N LEU A 297 27.94 4.49 -27.12
CA LEU A 297 29.17 5.28 -26.99
C LEU A 297 30.42 4.40 -26.96
N GLY A 298 30.39 3.32 -26.17
CA GLY A 298 31.50 2.36 -26.10
C GLY A 298 31.77 1.65 -27.43
N ASN A 299 30.74 1.44 -28.27
CA ASN A 299 30.91 0.88 -29.60
C ASN A 299 31.49 1.91 -30.58
N GLN A 300 31.07 3.18 -30.51
CA GLN A 300 31.60 4.26 -31.34
C GLN A 300 33.09 4.50 -31.04
N ALA A 301 33.48 4.52 -29.77
CA ALA A 301 34.87 4.69 -29.34
C ALA A 301 35.80 3.53 -29.76
N LYS A 302 35.26 2.34 -30.04
CA LYS A 302 36.01 1.19 -30.58
C LYS A 302 36.13 1.20 -32.10
N ALA A 303 35.26 1.96 -32.78
CA ALA A 303 35.22 2.04 -34.24
C ALA A 303 36.06 3.21 -34.78
N SER A 304 36.38 4.20 -33.93
CA SER A 304 37.33 5.29 -34.17
C SER A 304 38.76 4.90 -33.79
#